data_AF-A0A847G457-F1
#
_entry.id   AF-A0A847G457-F1
#
_cell.length_a   1.000
_cell.length_b   1.000
_cell.length_c   1.000
_cell.angle_alpha   90.00
_cell.angle_beta   90.00
_cell.angle_gamma   90.00
#
_symmetry.space_group_name_H-M   'P 1'
#
loop_
_entity.id
_entity.type
_entity.pdbx_description
1 polymer ?
#
loop_
_entity_poly.entity_id
_entity_poly.type
_entity_poly.pdbx_seq_one_letter_code
_entity_poly.pdbx_strand_id
1 'polypeptide(L)'
;MKKLKILFVLVSFLCLGVITQAYALNSLFDESGTINRSNVENVWVEAFKGYTGSDYSGYYIGTFAGNESESDLESLITIYLGVTFEANSYYKAEESNSWTEGPLSVTGGGEETGTWTLDSPYALGFYSVKGGTEYALYYVNPYQTTGTWSTEHLLNKGGEQPGLSHLSAVATAVPEPTAMLLLGLGLVGLAGVGRKFKK
;
A
#
# COMPACT_ATOMS: atom_id res chain seq x y z
N MET A 1 -53.13 -45.16 -10.64
CA MET A 1 -53.41 -43.72 -10.40
C MET A 1 -53.24 -43.52 -8.89
N LYS A 2 -52.29 -42.77 -8.32
CA LYS A 2 -51.87 -41.39 -8.57
C LYS A 2 -50.36 -41.25 -8.29
N LYS A 3 -49.70 -40.38 -9.06
CA LYS A 3 -48.26 -40.16 -9.09
C LYS A 3 -47.78 -39.40 -7.83
N LEU A 4 -46.73 -39.92 -7.19
CA LEU A 4 -45.97 -39.23 -6.14
C LEU A 4 -45.11 -38.15 -6.82
N LYS A 5 -45.44 -36.87 -6.60
CA LYS A 5 -44.63 -35.75 -7.10
C LYS A 5 -43.56 -35.40 -6.06
N ILE A 6 -42.33 -35.75 -6.38
CA ILE A 6 -41.11 -35.24 -5.73
C ILE A 6 -41.04 -33.74 -6.03
N LEU A 7 -41.03 -32.90 -4.99
CA LEU A 7 -40.73 -31.47 -5.11
C LEU A 7 -39.34 -31.23 -4.52
N PHE A 8 -38.34 -31.23 -5.41
CA PHE A 8 -37.00 -30.74 -5.13
C PHE A 8 -37.07 -29.22 -5.02
N VAL A 9 -37.02 -28.66 -3.81
CA VAL A 9 -36.75 -27.24 -3.62
C VAL A 9 -35.24 -27.09 -3.55
N LEU A 10 -34.65 -26.79 -4.71
CA LEU A 10 -33.25 -26.41 -4.84
C LEU A 10 -33.12 -24.99 -4.26
N VAL A 11 -32.82 -24.88 -2.96
CA VAL A 11 -32.39 -23.61 -2.37
C VAL A 11 -30.98 -23.35 -2.88
N SER A 12 -30.89 -22.70 -4.03
CA SER A 12 -29.66 -22.16 -4.57
C SER A 12 -29.20 -21.05 -3.62
N PHE A 13 -28.28 -21.38 -2.71
CA PHE A 13 -27.48 -20.39 -1.99
C PHE A 13 -26.53 -19.77 -3.02
N LEU A 14 -27.06 -18.83 -3.81
CA LEU A 14 -26.26 -17.87 -4.51
C LEU A 14 -25.67 -16.98 -3.42
N CYS A 15 -24.47 -17.31 -2.95
CA CYS A 15 -23.61 -16.37 -2.23
C CYS A 15 -23.25 -15.25 -3.19
N LEU A 16 -24.22 -14.37 -3.45
CA LEU A 16 -23.97 -12.99 -3.80
C LEU A 16 -23.04 -12.49 -2.70
N GLY A 17 -21.77 -12.32 -3.07
CA GLY A 17 -20.79 -11.66 -2.22
C GLY A 17 -21.44 -10.40 -1.72
N VAL A 18 -21.70 -10.37 -0.42
CA VAL A 18 -22.09 -9.18 0.28
C VAL A 18 -20.88 -8.29 0.14
N ILE A 19 -20.89 -7.40 -0.87
CA ILE A 19 -20.04 -6.24 -0.87
C ILE A 19 -20.56 -5.44 0.32
N THR A 20 -19.97 -5.66 1.48
CA THR A 20 -20.16 -4.79 2.63
C THR A 20 -19.62 -3.44 2.19
N GLN A 21 -20.49 -2.54 1.74
CA GLN A 21 -20.24 -1.11 1.86
C GLN A 21 -20.15 -0.81 3.35
N ALA A 22 -18.92 -0.67 3.83
CA ALA A 22 -18.58 -0.12 5.13
C ALA A 22 -17.08 0.19 5.02
N TYR A 23 -16.55 1.39 5.18
CA TYR A 23 -17.03 2.63 5.77
C TYR A 23 -16.50 3.78 4.90
N ALA A 24 -16.97 5.02 5.10
CA ALA A 24 -16.32 6.17 4.50
C ALA A 24 -14.84 6.16 4.90
N LEU A 25 -13.93 5.94 3.95
CA LEU A 25 -12.52 6.29 4.15
C LEU A 25 -12.52 7.79 4.42
N ASN A 26 -11.93 8.20 5.54
CA ASN A 26 -11.86 9.61 5.92
C ASN A 26 -10.60 10.20 5.30
N SER A 27 -10.70 11.39 4.71
CA SER A 27 -9.50 12.14 4.36
C SER A 27 -8.83 12.63 5.64
N LEU A 28 -7.52 12.41 5.76
CA LEU A 28 -6.76 12.87 6.94
C LEU A 28 -6.93 14.37 7.19
N PHE A 29 -7.07 15.16 6.11
CA PHE A 29 -7.25 16.61 6.15
C PHE A 29 -8.37 17.07 7.10
N ASP A 30 -9.43 16.28 7.22
CA ASP A 30 -10.62 16.67 7.97
C ASP A 30 -10.58 16.20 9.44
N GLU A 31 -9.76 15.19 9.77
CA GLU A 31 -9.84 14.50 11.06
C GLU A 31 -8.55 14.51 11.90
N SER A 32 -7.36 14.61 11.28
CA SER A 32 -6.08 14.46 12.00
C SER A 32 -5.26 15.75 12.13
N GLY A 33 -5.77 16.87 11.60
CA GLY A 33 -5.01 18.14 11.57
C GLY A 33 -3.85 18.13 10.58
N THR A 34 -3.84 17.20 9.61
CA THR A 34 -2.95 17.28 8.46
C THR A 34 -3.36 18.44 7.56
N ILE A 35 -2.39 18.96 6.81
CA ILE A 35 -2.59 20.02 5.83
C ILE A 35 -2.55 19.44 4.43
N ASN A 36 -3.40 19.97 3.54
CA ASN A 36 -3.38 19.65 2.13
C ASN A 36 -2.36 20.52 1.38
N ARG A 37 -1.34 19.87 0.81
CA ARG A 37 -0.29 20.47 -0.02
C ARG A 37 -0.41 20.12 -1.50
N SER A 38 -1.52 19.54 -1.94
CA SER A 38 -1.76 19.24 -3.35
C SER A 38 -1.67 20.51 -4.20
N ASN A 39 -1.10 20.38 -5.39
CA ASN A 39 -1.06 21.42 -6.42
C ASN A 39 -2.06 21.15 -7.55
N VAL A 40 -2.05 22.00 -8.58
CA VAL A 40 -2.99 21.95 -9.71
C VAL A 40 -2.82 20.74 -10.61
N GLU A 41 -1.66 20.08 -10.58
CA GLU A 41 -1.37 18.88 -11.36
C GLU A 41 -1.80 17.61 -10.62
N ASN A 42 -2.03 17.71 -9.31
CA ASN A 42 -2.52 16.60 -8.53
C ASN A 42 -4.04 16.44 -8.67
N VAL A 43 -4.50 15.21 -8.88
CA VAL A 43 -5.91 14.89 -9.12
C VAL A 43 -6.50 14.16 -7.93
N TRP A 44 -7.58 14.68 -7.36
CA TRP A 44 -8.31 14.02 -6.29
C TRP A 44 -8.96 12.72 -6.77
N VAL A 45 -8.75 11.63 -6.03
CA VAL A 45 -9.35 10.32 -6.30
C VAL A 45 -10.25 9.92 -5.14
N GLU A 46 -11.55 10.09 -5.33
CA GLU A 46 -12.58 9.89 -4.29
C GLU A 46 -12.55 8.49 -3.66
N ALA A 47 -12.26 7.46 -4.44
CA ALA A 47 -12.19 6.08 -3.96
C ALA A 47 -11.07 5.84 -2.94
N PHE A 48 -10.02 6.67 -2.97
CA PHE A 48 -8.84 6.57 -2.09
C PHE A 48 -8.64 7.81 -1.24
N LYS A 49 -9.55 8.79 -1.31
CA LYS A 49 -9.51 10.00 -0.46
C LYS A 49 -8.13 10.66 -0.43
N GLY A 50 -7.49 10.69 -1.59
CA GLY A 50 -6.13 11.18 -1.76
C GLY A 50 -5.90 11.66 -3.18
N TYR A 51 -4.77 12.31 -3.38
CA TYR A 51 -4.39 12.91 -4.65
C TYR A 51 -3.39 12.02 -5.39
N THR A 52 -3.53 11.89 -6.71
CA THR A 52 -2.53 11.24 -7.57
C THR A 52 -1.76 12.29 -8.39
N GLY A 53 -0.53 11.97 -8.81
CA GLY A 53 0.35 12.84 -9.59
C GLY A 53 1.36 12.02 -10.41
N SER A 54 2.24 12.70 -11.15
CA SER A 54 3.27 12.05 -11.98
C SER A 54 4.56 11.72 -11.22
N ASP A 55 4.84 12.44 -10.14
CA ASP A 55 6.18 12.46 -9.54
C ASP A 55 6.32 11.52 -8.33
N TYR A 56 5.23 10.90 -7.91
CA TYR A 56 5.16 9.97 -6.79
C TYR A 56 4.23 8.79 -7.10
N SER A 57 4.49 7.66 -6.46
CA SER A 57 3.63 6.49 -6.55
C SER A 57 2.56 6.50 -5.47
N GLY A 58 1.32 6.16 -5.82
CA GLY A 58 0.19 6.08 -4.90
C GLY A 58 -0.64 7.36 -4.81
N TYR A 59 -1.26 7.57 -3.64
CA TYR A 59 -2.18 8.64 -3.34
C TYR A 59 -1.65 9.46 -2.17
N TYR A 60 -1.36 10.73 -2.37
CA TYR A 60 -1.04 11.67 -1.30
C TYR A 60 -2.29 11.92 -0.45
N ILE A 61 -2.21 11.60 0.85
CA ILE A 61 -3.35 11.67 1.78
C ILE A 61 -3.19 12.76 2.84
N GLY A 62 -1.98 13.30 3.01
CA GLY A 62 -1.78 14.58 3.67
C GLY A 62 -0.40 14.83 4.23
N THR A 63 -0.15 16.08 4.64
CA THR A 63 1.12 16.52 5.22
C THR A 63 0.94 16.81 6.71
N PHE A 64 1.89 16.38 7.53
CA PHE A 64 1.94 16.68 8.97
C PHE A 64 3.32 17.20 9.36
N ALA A 65 3.38 17.94 10.48
CA ALA A 65 4.62 18.48 11.02
C ALA A 65 5.00 17.78 12.33
N GLY A 66 6.28 17.83 12.67
CA GLY A 66 6.79 17.32 13.95
C GLY A 66 7.82 16.22 13.76
N ASN A 67 7.76 15.20 14.60
CA ASN A 67 8.52 13.97 14.45
C ASN A 67 7.54 12.84 14.06
N GLU A 68 8.08 11.83 13.41
CA GLU A 68 7.37 10.61 13.09
C GLU A 68 8.03 9.44 13.80
N SER A 69 7.22 8.67 14.51
CA SER A 69 7.49 7.30 14.96
C SER A 69 6.55 6.32 14.26
N GLU A 70 6.84 5.02 14.36
CA GLU A 70 5.94 3.96 13.88
C GLU A 70 4.52 4.14 14.44
N SER A 71 4.38 4.43 15.75
CA SER A 71 3.09 4.66 16.39
C SER A 71 2.36 5.91 15.89
N ASP A 72 3.10 6.94 15.46
CA ASP A 72 2.48 8.14 14.88
C ASP A 72 1.88 7.82 13.50
N LEU A 73 2.61 7.05 12.68
CA LEU A 73 2.09 6.56 11.40
C LEU A 73 0.89 5.63 11.58
N GLU A 74 0.96 4.66 12.48
CA GLU A 74 -0.17 3.76 12.76
C GLU A 74 -1.43 4.52 13.15
N SER A 75 -1.27 5.58 13.94
CA SER A 75 -2.37 6.45 14.35
C SER A 75 -2.97 7.20 13.16
N LEU A 76 -2.14 7.80 12.31
CA LEU A 76 -2.60 8.47 11.09
C LEU A 76 -3.27 7.48 10.13
N ILE A 77 -2.66 6.32 9.89
CA ILE A 77 -3.21 5.28 9.01
C ILE A 77 -4.54 4.75 9.57
N THR A 78 -4.66 4.58 10.88
CA THR A 78 -5.92 4.19 11.54
C THR A 78 -7.03 5.20 11.27
N ILE A 79 -6.74 6.51 11.38
CA ILE A 79 -7.71 7.57 11.08
C ILE A 79 -8.12 7.51 9.61
N TYR A 80 -7.15 7.43 8.69
CA TYR A 80 -7.40 7.36 7.25
C TYR A 80 -8.25 6.16 6.86
N LEU A 81 -7.92 4.97 7.39
CA LEU A 81 -8.63 3.73 7.10
C LEU A 81 -9.99 3.64 7.81
N GLY A 82 -10.21 4.42 8.87
CA GLY A 82 -11.39 4.32 9.74
C GLY A 82 -11.45 3.02 10.55
N VAL A 83 -10.34 2.27 10.63
CA VAL A 83 -10.20 1.01 11.36
C VAL A 83 -8.83 0.93 12.00
N THR A 84 -8.71 0.25 13.14
CA THR A 84 -7.42 0.04 13.82
C THR A 84 -6.41 -0.61 12.88
N PHE A 85 -5.25 0.02 12.76
CA PHE A 85 -4.13 -0.44 11.97
C PHE A 85 -2.91 -0.63 12.85
N GLU A 86 -2.24 -1.78 12.69
CA GLU A 86 -0.95 -2.09 13.30
C GLU A 86 0.02 -2.47 12.17
N ALA A 87 1.18 -1.84 12.15
CA ALA A 87 2.21 -2.09 11.16
C ALA A 87 2.84 -3.45 11.42
N ASN A 88 2.76 -4.36 10.44
CA ASN A 88 3.48 -5.63 10.52
C ASN A 88 4.97 -5.48 10.22
N SER A 89 5.34 -4.45 9.45
CA SER A 89 6.71 -4.19 9.04
C SER A 89 6.88 -2.70 8.76
N TYR A 90 7.75 -2.06 9.53
CA TYR A 90 8.14 -0.67 9.41
C TYR A 90 9.64 -0.57 9.12
N TYR A 91 10.01 0.23 8.12
CA TYR A 91 11.39 0.47 7.72
C TYR A 91 11.59 1.96 7.44
N LYS A 92 12.75 2.52 7.77
CA LYS A 92 13.07 3.94 7.61
C LYS A 92 14.43 4.10 6.91
N ALA A 93 14.43 4.46 5.64
CA ALA A 93 15.65 4.80 4.90
C ALA A 93 16.07 6.26 5.12
N GLU A 94 17.34 6.48 5.46
CA GLU A 94 17.91 7.79 5.79
C GLU A 94 19.43 7.82 5.54
N GLU A 95 20.05 8.99 5.60
CA GLU A 95 21.49 9.12 5.34
C GLU A 95 22.33 8.23 6.27
N SER A 96 21.98 8.12 7.55
CA SER A 96 22.73 7.33 8.53
C SER A 96 22.71 5.81 8.28
N ASN A 97 21.77 5.31 7.47
CA ASN A 97 21.75 3.91 7.02
C ASN A 97 22.03 3.76 5.53
N SER A 98 22.69 4.75 4.92
CA SER A 98 23.01 4.74 3.49
C SER A 98 21.77 4.54 2.61
N TRP A 99 20.65 5.12 3.03
CA TRP A 99 19.36 5.06 2.33
C TRP A 99 18.81 3.63 2.18
N THR A 100 19.16 2.74 3.10
CA THR A 100 18.74 1.34 3.08
C THR A 100 18.45 0.84 4.50
N GLU A 101 17.27 0.24 4.72
CA GLU A 101 16.94 -0.45 5.96
C GLU A 101 16.10 -1.70 5.69
N GLY A 102 16.59 -2.86 6.14
CA GLY A 102 15.92 -4.14 5.88
C GLY A 102 15.72 -4.35 4.37
N PRO A 103 14.49 -4.64 3.90
CA PRO A 103 14.20 -4.80 2.48
C PRO A 103 14.04 -3.46 1.74
N LEU A 104 13.97 -2.32 2.43
CA LEU A 104 13.76 -1.02 1.81
C LEU A 104 15.08 -0.42 1.33
N SER A 105 15.14 -0.03 0.06
CA SER A 105 16.21 0.80 -0.51
C SER A 105 15.62 2.05 -1.16
N VAL A 106 16.29 3.20 -0.99
CA VAL A 106 15.83 4.50 -1.49
C VAL A 106 16.96 5.19 -2.26
N THR A 107 16.62 5.79 -3.40
CA THR A 107 17.53 6.64 -4.18
C THR A 107 17.13 8.11 -4.02
N GLY A 108 18.02 9.05 -4.35
CA GLY A 108 17.72 10.50 -4.32
C GLY A 108 17.83 11.12 -2.92
N GLY A 109 18.67 10.58 -2.05
CA GLY A 109 18.93 11.17 -0.74
C GLY A 109 19.40 12.62 -0.81
N GLY A 110 18.68 13.53 -0.15
CA GLY A 110 18.94 14.98 -0.24
C GLY A 110 18.37 15.67 -1.49
N GLU A 111 17.82 14.92 -2.44
CA GLU A 111 17.17 15.43 -3.65
C GLU A 111 15.66 15.62 -3.43
N GLU A 112 14.98 16.22 -4.40
CA GLU A 112 13.54 16.48 -4.35
C GLU A 112 12.68 15.31 -4.86
N THR A 113 13.28 14.39 -5.61
CA THR A 113 12.62 13.21 -6.18
C THR A 113 13.57 12.01 -6.20
N GLY A 114 12.99 10.82 -6.28
CA GLY A 114 13.75 9.58 -6.41
C GLY A 114 12.86 8.35 -6.49
N THR A 115 13.46 7.21 -6.18
CA THR A 115 12.77 5.91 -6.18
C THR A 115 12.92 5.21 -4.84
N TRP A 116 11.98 4.31 -4.57
CA TRP A 116 12.08 3.32 -3.50
C TRP A 116 11.88 1.92 -4.10
N THR A 117 12.49 0.93 -3.47
CA THR A 117 12.33 -0.49 -3.78
C THR A 117 12.25 -1.30 -2.50
N LEU A 118 11.47 -2.38 -2.54
CA LEU A 118 11.38 -3.39 -1.50
C LEU A 118 11.80 -4.74 -2.06
N ASP A 119 12.73 -5.39 -1.36
CA ASP A 119 13.10 -6.77 -1.65
C ASP A 119 11.97 -7.75 -1.32
N SER A 120 11.90 -8.84 -2.09
CA SER A 120 10.94 -9.93 -1.86
C SER A 120 11.04 -10.47 -0.41
N PRO A 121 9.93 -10.83 0.25
CA PRO A 121 8.55 -10.88 -0.26
C PRO A 121 7.74 -9.60 -0.02
N TYR A 122 8.36 -8.45 0.26
CA TYR A 122 7.63 -7.29 0.76
C TYR A 122 7.03 -6.42 -0.34
N ALA A 123 5.84 -5.87 -0.09
CA ALA A 123 5.25 -4.81 -0.89
C ALA A 123 4.77 -3.65 0.00
N LEU A 124 4.91 -2.43 -0.51
CA LEU A 124 4.62 -1.18 0.17
C LEU A 124 3.12 -0.88 0.12
N GLY A 125 2.53 -0.62 1.29
CA GLY A 125 1.14 -0.15 1.40
C GLY A 125 1.04 1.33 1.76
N PHE A 126 1.92 1.83 2.63
CA PHE A 126 2.02 3.25 2.97
C PHE A 126 3.47 3.67 3.04
N TYR A 127 3.75 4.91 2.70
CA TYR A 127 5.05 5.53 2.94
C TYR A 127 4.91 6.99 3.31
N SER A 128 5.86 7.49 4.08
CA SER A 128 6.01 8.91 4.35
C SER A 128 7.34 9.42 3.79
N VAL A 129 7.31 10.64 3.31
CA VAL A 129 8.49 11.36 2.82
C VAL A 129 8.75 12.52 3.76
N LYS A 130 9.94 12.60 4.36
CA LYS A 130 10.35 13.69 5.25
C LYS A 130 11.29 14.65 4.54
N GLY A 131 11.05 15.94 4.73
CA GLY A 131 11.92 17.03 4.33
C GLY A 131 11.70 18.24 5.24
N GLY A 132 12.77 18.86 5.73
CA GLY A 132 12.65 19.94 6.70
C GLY A 132 11.92 19.50 7.97
N THR A 133 10.82 20.18 8.31
CA THR A 133 9.99 19.93 9.51
C THR A 133 8.68 19.21 9.24
N GLU A 134 8.44 18.81 7.98
CA GLU A 134 7.19 18.21 7.52
C GLU A 134 7.41 16.80 6.96
N TYR A 135 6.32 16.04 6.96
CA TYR A 135 6.19 14.70 6.41
C TYR A 135 4.95 14.65 5.53
N ALA A 136 5.05 14.03 4.35
CA ALA A 136 3.94 13.80 3.46
C ALA A 136 3.65 12.31 3.46
N LEU A 137 2.41 11.93 3.76
CA LEU A 137 1.96 10.54 3.82
C LEU A 137 1.25 10.14 2.54
N TYR A 138 1.58 8.95 2.06
CA TYR A 138 1.07 8.39 0.82
C TYR A 138 0.54 6.98 1.04
N TYR A 139 -0.56 6.66 0.37
CA TYR A 139 -1.16 5.34 0.31
C TYR A 139 -0.92 4.70 -1.07
N VAL A 140 -0.39 3.48 -1.12
CA VAL A 140 -0.10 2.76 -2.37
C VAL A 140 -1.07 1.61 -2.55
N ASN A 141 -1.91 1.70 -3.58
CA ASN A 141 -2.86 0.64 -3.93
C ASN A 141 -2.93 0.41 -5.45
N PRO A 142 -2.75 -0.84 -5.94
CA PRO A 142 -2.36 -2.02 -5.16
C PRO A 142 -0.98 -1.85 -4.53
N TYR A 143 -0.63 -2.66 -3.54
CA TYR A 143 0.70 -2.57 -2.91
C TYR A 143 1.79 -2.90 -3.94
N GLN A 144 2.91 -2.17 -3.90
CA GLN A 144 3.96 -2.26 -4.93
C GLN A 144 5.34 -2.54 -4.32
N THR A 145 6.22 -3.17 -5.08
CA THR A 145 7.61 -3.46 -4.66
C THR A 145 8.60 -2.39 -5.12
N THR A 146 8.16 -1.46 -5.97
CA THR A 146 8.96 -0.35 -6.47
C THR A 146 8.05 0.82 -6.78
N GLY A 147 8.59 2.02 -6.66
CA GLY A 147 7.88 3.24 -7.01
C GLY A 147 8.77 4.46 -6.97
N THR A 148 8.17 5.59 -7.25
CA THR A 148 8.75 6.93 -7.16
C THR A 148 8.26 7.63 -5.89
N TRP A 149 9.06 8.57 -5.41
CA TRP A 149 8.70 9.49 -4.34
C TRP A 149 9.08 10.93 -4.74
N SER A 150 8.38 11.89 -4.16
CA SER A 150 8.65 13.32 -4.30
C SER A 150 8.44 14.05 -2.97
N THR A 151 9.21 15.12 -2.75
CA THR A 151 9.00 16.07 -1.64
C THR A 151 8.07 17.23 -2.00
N GLU A 152 7.38 17.19 -3.15
CA GLU A 152 6.54 18.31 -3.64
C GLU A 152 5.44 18.76 -2.65
N HIS A 153 5.00 17.84 -1.78
CA HIS A 153 3.98 18.11 -0.77
C HIS A 153 4.57 18.63 0.56
N LEU A 154 5.81 19.08 0.56
CA LEU A 154 6.52 19.57 1.74
C LEU A 154 7.02 20.99 1.51
N LEU A 155 7.01 21.80 2.58
CA LEU A 155 7.66 23.10 2.60
C LEU A 155 8.69 23.18 3.73
N ASN A 156 9.86 23.73 3.42
CA ASN A 156 10.82 24.16 4.42
C ASN A 156 10.38 25.48 5.08
N LYS A 157 11.14 25.98 6.07
CA LYS A 157 10.83 27.25 6.77
C LYS A 157 10.84 28.49 5.85
N GLY A 158 11.50 28.40 4.69
CA GLY A 158 11.52 29.43 3.66
C GLY A 158 10.36 29.34 2.66
N GLY A 159 9.51 28.32 2.76
CA GLY A 159 8.42 28.09 1.80
C GLY A 159 8.87 27.45 0.49
N GLU A 160 10.06 26.84 0.47
CA GLU A 160 10.61 26.12 -0.69
C GLU A 160 10.49 24.61 -0.48
N GLN A 161 10.50 23.85 -1.58
CA GLN A 161 10.54 22.39 -1.55
C GLN A 161 11.86 21.92 -0.91
N PRO A 162 11.84 21.13 0.16
CA PRO A 162 13.04 20.58 0.76
C PRO A 162 13.54 19.33 0.03
N GLY A 163 14.84 19.08 0.11
CA GLY A 163 15.40 17.76 -0.21
C GLY A 163 15.01 16.68 0.80
N LEU A 164 15.03 15.43 0.37
CA LEU A 164 14.69 14.26 1.19
C LEU A 164 15.64 14.13 2.37
N SER A 165 15.07 14.01 3.56
CA SER A 165 15.80 13.67 4.78
C SER A 165 15.63 12.18 5.12
N HIS A 166 14.40 11.66 5.05
CA HIS A 166 14.06 10.29 5.43
C HIS A 166 12.85 9.82 4.64
N LEU A 167 12.76 8.51 4.36
CA LEU A 167 11.55 7.87 3.87
C LEU A 167 11.21 6.70 4.78
N SER A 168 10.00 6.71 5.33
CA SER A 168 9.48 5.62 6.15
C SER A 168 8.49 4.80 5.33
N ALA A 169 8.57 3.48 5.40
CA ALA A 169 7.72 2.56 4.65
C ALA A 169 7.02 1.59 5.60
N VAL A 170 5.72 1.45 5.41
CA VAL A 170 4.89 0.41 6.01
C VAL A 170 4.62 -0.64 4.94
N ALA A 171 5.22 -1.81 5.12
CA ALA A 171 5.19 -2.89 4.16
C ALA A 171 4.41 -4.11 4.71
N THR A 172 3.98 -4.97 3.80
CA THR A 172 3.48 -6.31 4.14
C THR A 172 4.26 -7.34 3.35
N ALA A 173 4.51 -8.50 3.97
CA ALA A 173 4.93 -9.66 3.23
C ALA A 173 3.78 -10.10 2.31
N VAL A 174 4.03 -10.17 1.01
CA VAL A 174 3.15 -10.74 0.00
C VAL A 174 3.62 -12.17 -0.25
N PRO A 175 2.83 -13.20 0.12
CA PRO A 175 3.23 -14.58 -0.10
C PRO A 175 3.56 -14.83 -1.57
N GLU A 176 4.69 -15.49 -1.82
CA GLU A 176 5.00 -15.95 -3.17
C GLU A 176 3.83 -16.81 -3.69
N PRO A 177 3.40 -16.67 -4.96
CA PRO A 177 2.27 -17.41 -5.46
C PRO A 177 2.48 -18.92 -5.31
N THR A 178 1.70 -19.55 -4.42
CA THR A 178 1.64 -21.02 -4.28
C THR A 178 1.26 -21.70 -5.59
N ALA A 179 0.74 -20.94 -6.56
CA ALA A 179 0.57 -21.31 -7.94
C ALA A 179 1.84 -21.93 -8.58
N MET A 180 3.05 -21.47 -8.24
CA MET A 180 4.29 -22.06 -8.75
C MET A 180 4.51 -23.48 -8.21
N LEU A 181 4.23 -23.69 -6.93
CA LEU A 181 4.31 -25.01 -6.30
C LEU A 181 3.19 -25.93 -6.81
N LEU A 182 1.96 -25.41 -6.95
CA LEU A 182 0.82 -26.11 -7.56
C LEU A 182 1.06 -26.47 -9.02
N LEU A 183 1.70 -25.58 -9.79
CA LEU A 183 2.12 -25.85 -11.16
C LEU A 183 3.16 -26.96 -11.19
N GLY A 184 4.19 -26.87 -10.34
CA GLY A 184 5.21 -27.90 -10.22
C GLY A 184 4.62 -29.28 -9.85
N LEU A 185 3.78 -29.33 -8.82
CA LEU A 185 3.09 -30.56 -8.40
C LEU A 185 2.10 -31.05 -9.47
N GLY A 186 1.41 -30.14 -10.15
CA GLY A 186 0.50 -30.45 -11.24
C GLY A 186 1.22 -31.13 -12.41
N LEU A 187 2.39 -30.59 -12.81
CA LEU A 187 3.22 -31.17 -13.86
C LEU A 187 3.79 -32.54 -13.47
N VAL A 188 4.26 -32.70 -12.23
CA VAL A 188 4.71 -34.00 -11.70
C VAL A 188 3.57 -35.02 -11.69
N GLY A 189 2.37 -34.61 -11.27
CA GLY A 189 1.16 -35.44 -11.29
C GLY A 189 0.79 -35.88 -12.69
N LEU A 190 0.75 -34.96 -13.66
CA LEU A 190 0.50 -35.23 -15.08
C LEU A 190 1.52 -36.20 -15.67
N ALA A 191 2.81 -36.02 -15.38
CA ALA A 191 3.87 -36.92 -15.84
C ALA A 191 3.73 -38.33 -15.22
N GLY A 192 3.35 -38.42 -13.94
CA GLY A 192 3.09 -39.68 -13.25
C GLY A 192 1.91 -40.45 -13.86
N VAL A 193 0.79 -39.77 -14.10
CA VAL A 193 -0.41 -40.35 -14.73
C VAL A 193 -0.13 -40.77 -16.17
N GLY A 194 0.58 -39.95 -16.95
CA GLY A 194 0.93 -40.24 -18.34
C GLY A 194 1.79 -41.50 -18.52
N ARG A 195 2.61 -41.86 -17.52
CA ARG A 195 3.39 -43.13 -17.54
C ARG A 195 2.52 -44.36 -17.30
N LYS A 196 1.42 -44.24 -16.56
CA LYS A 196 0.51 -45.37 -16.28
C LYS A 196 -0.30 -45.79 -17.51
N PHE A 197 -0.61 -44.85 -18.40
CA PHE A 197 -1.39 -45.11 -19.62
C PHE A 197 -0.57 -45.57 -20.83
N LYS A 198 0.77 -45.60 -20.73
CA LYS A 198 1.65 -46.14 -21.78
C LYS A 198 2.10 -47.60 -21.54
N LYS A 199 1.63 -48.22 -20.47
CA LYS A 199 1.74 -49.66 -20.22
C LYS A 199 0.38 -50.30 -20.41
#